data_AF-A0A3N4LH78-F1
#
_entry.id   AF-A0A3N4LH78-F1
#
_cell.length_a   1.000
_cell.length_b   1.000
_cell.length_c   1.000
_cell.angle_alpha   90.00
_cell.angle_beta   90.00
_cell.angle_gamma   90.00
#
_symmetry.space_group_name_H-M   'P 1'
#
loop_
_entity.id
_entity.type
_entity.pdbx_description
1 polymer ?
#
loop_
_entity_poly.entity_id
_entity_poly.type
_entity_poly.pdbx_seq_one_letter_code
_entity_poly.pdbx_strand_id
1 'polypeptide(L)' 'SSIPLPEIPVKLRCTICNDLARRAVKLPCCEQSICGNCRDKLPGVCPVCDHSPLTPDICKDNTALRTTVAVFLRTAEKK' A
#
# COMPACT_ATOMS: atom_id res chain seq x y z
N SER A 1 -7.14 -10.01 -14.00
CA SER A 1 -7.04 -8.66 -14.58
C SER A 1 -6.04 -7.83 -13.77
N SER A 2 -5.05 -7.24 -14.43
CA SER A 2 -4.12 -6.28 -13.82
C SER A 2 -4.46 -4.89 -14.36
N ILE A 3 -4.65 -3.91 -13.48
CA ILE A 3 -5.00 -2.54 -13.86
C ILE A 3 -3.70 -1.82 -14.21
N PRO A 4 -3.57 -1.20 -15.38
CA PRO A 4 -2.35 -0.50 -15.75
C PRO A 4 -2.10 0.69 -14.81
N LEU A 5 -0.83 0.87 -14.43
CA LEU A 5 -0.36 1.93 -13.54
C LEU A 5 -0.96 3.33 -13.79
N PRO A 6 -1.04 3.87 -15.03
CA PRO A 6 -1.60 5.19 -15.27
C PRO A 6 -3.06 5.35 -14.83
N GLU A 7 -3.84 4.27 -14.81
CA GLU A 7 -5.24 4.31 -14.37
C GLU A 7 -5.38 4.30 -12.84
N ILE A 8 -4.33 3.89 -12.11
CA ILE A 8 -4.34 3.82 -10.65
C ILE A 8 -4.03 5.22 -10.09
N PRO A 9 -4.93 5.85 -9.32
CA PRO A 9 -4.66 7.12 -8.65
C PRO A 9 -3.43 7.01 -7.74
N VAL A 10 -2.55 8.01 -7.71
CA VAL A 10 -1.33 8.01 -6.89
C VAL A 10 -1.62 7.71 -5.40
N LYS A 11 -2.74 8.22 -4.88
CA LYS A 11 -3.19 7.96 -3.50
C LYS A 11 -3.53 6.49 -3.21
N LEU A 12 -3.76 5.68 -4.25
CA LEU A 12 -4.05 4.24 -4.16
C LEU A 12 -2.82 3.37 -4.44
N ARG A 13 -1.67 3.96 -4.74
CA ARG A 13 -0.44 3.23 -5.04
C ARG A 13 0.35 2.92 -3.78
N CYS A 14 1.02 1.79 -3.79
CA CYS A 14 2.01 1.43 -2.80
C CYS A 14 3.25 2.29 -3.01
N THR A 15 3.77 2.87 -1.94
CA THR A 15 4.97 3.73 -2.03
C THR A 15 6.27 2.95 -2.26
N ILE A 16 6.25 1.61 -2.20
CA ILE A 16 7.40 0.74 -2.44
C ILE A 16 7.40 0.22 -3.88
N CYS A 17 6.32 -0.46 -4.32
CA CYS A 17 6.26 -1.07 -5.65
C CYS A 17 5.51 -0.24 -6.70
N ASN A 18 4.90 0.89 -6.33
CA ASN A 18 4.06 1.75 -7.17
C ASN A 18 2.79 1.09 -7.75
N ASP A 19 2.54 -0.20 -7.49
CA ASP A 19 1.27 -0.88 -7.81
C ASP A 19 0.13 -0.52 -6.87
N LEU A 20 -1.09 -0.93 -7.22
CA LEU A 20 -2.27 -0.80 -6.36
C LEU A 20 -2.02 -1.37 -4.96
N ALA A 21 -2.22 -0.55 -3.93
CA ALA A 21 -1.99 -0.88 -2.52
C ALA A 21 -3.04 -1.86 -1.96
N ARG A 22 -3.08 -3.09 -2.50
CA ARG A 22 -3.95 -4.16 -1.99
C ARG A 22 -3.53 -4.54 -0.57
N ARG A 23 -4.53 -4.76 0.30
CA ARG A 23 -4.30 -4.98 1.74
C ARG A 23 -3.42 -3.89 2.36
N ALA A 24 -3.64 -2.64 1.95
CA ALA A 24 -2.82 -1.50 2.39
C ALA A 24 -2.64 -1.43 3.90
N VAL A 25 -1.42 -1.14 4.34
CA VAL A 25 -1.06 -0.82 5.72
C VAL A 25 -0.33 0.51 5.76
N LYS A 26 -0.41 1.21 6.89
CA LYS A 26 0.35 2.42 7.18
C LYS A 26 1.61 2.08 7.95
N LEU A 27 2.73 2.64 7.50
CA LEU A 27 3.98 2.63 8.24
C LEU A 27 3.87 3.58 9.43
N PRO A 28 4.21 3.14 10.66
CA PRO A 28 4.11 3.99 11.85
C PRO A 28 5.15 5.13 11.87
N CYS A 29 6.24 5.01 11.11
CA CYS A 29 7.36 5.96 11.13
C CYS A 29 7.16 7.20 10.23
N CYS A 30 6.48 7.06 9.10
CA CYS A 30 6.33 8.12 8.09
C CYS A 30 4.91 8.22 7.52
N GLU A 31 3.97 7.46 8.11
CA GLU A 31 2.55 7.40 7.74
C GLU A 31 2.26 7.01 6.29
N GLN A 32 3.30 6.57 5.56
CA GLN A 32 3.20 6.11 4.17
C GLN A 32 2.42 4.81 4.09
N SER A 33 1.73 4.62 2.98
CA SER A 33 0.91 3.44 2.76
C SER A 33 1.58 2.47 1.79
N ILE A 34 1.69 1.22 2.22
CA ILE A 34 2.29 0.14 1.43
C ILE A 34 1.30 -1.02 1.25
N CYS A 35 1.46 -1.81 0.19
CA CYS A 35 0.64 -2.99 -0.02
C CYS A 35 1.02 -4.10 0.97
N GLY A 36 0.10 -5.04 1.20
CA GLY A 36 0.34 -6.16 2.11
C GLY A 36 1.51 -7.05 1.69
N ASN A 37 1.80 -7.13 0.39
CA ASN A 37 2.92 -7.92 -0.13
C ASN A 37 4.28 -7.27 0.19
N CYS A 38 4.36 -5.94 0.10
CA CYS A 38 5.54 -5.19 0.50
C CYS A 38 5.72 -5.17 2.03
N ARG A 39 4.64 -5.19 2.81
CA ARG A 39 4.70 -5.40 4.26
C ARG A 39 5.34 -6.76 4.60
N ASP A 40 4.92 -7.82 3.92
CA ASP A 40 5.43 -9.17 4.19
C ASP A 40 6.94 -9.31 3.88
N LYS A 41 7.42 -8.55 2.89
CA LYS A 41 8.82 -8.49 2.46
C LYS A 41 9.58 -7.30 3.06
N LEU A 42 9.03 -6.65 4.08
CA LEU A 42 9.59 -5.41 4.61
C LEU A 42 10.96 -5.69 5.25
N PRO A 43 12.03 -5.00 4.80
CA PRO A 43 13.30 -5.08 5.51
C PRO A 43 13.10 -4.45 6.90
N GLY A 44 13.92 -4.82 7.88
CA GLY A 44 13.87 -4.28 9.25
C GLY A 44 14.08 -2.75 9.38
N VAL A 45 14.12 -2.05 8.24
CA VAL A 45 14.38 -0.63 8.02
C VAL A 45 13.32 -0.09 7.05
N CYS A 46 12.83 1.11 7.30
CA CYS A 46 11.89 1.78 6.39
C CYS A 46 12.56 2.17 5.06
N PRO A 47 12.11 1.68 3.90
CA PRO A 47 12.70 2.06 2.61
C PRO A 47 12.34 3.49 2.16
N VAL A 48 11.53 4.22 2.96
CA VAL A 48 11.11 5.59 2.63
C VAL A 48 11.82 6.64 3.48
N CYS A 49 12.15 6.33 4.73
CA CYS A 49 12.74 7.28 5.68
C CYS A 49 13.87 6.70 6.53
N ASP A 50 14.40 5.52 6.15
CA ASP A 50 15.52 4.82 6.79
C ASP A 50 15.34 4.50 8.29
N HIS A 51 14.13 4.64 8.81
CA HIS A 51 13.82 4.39 10.22
C HIS A 51 13.98 2.91 10.57
N SER A 52 14.72 2.62 11.64
CA SER A 52 14.92 1.28 12.20
C SER A 52 14.73 1.31 13.73
N PRO A 53 14.12 0.28 14.35
CA PRO A 53 13.60 -0.94 13.73
C PRO A 53 12.19 -0.75 13.16
N LEU A 54 11.96 -1.25 11.93
CA LEU A 54 10.64 -1.34 11.32
C LEU A 54 10.27 -2.81 11.10
N THR A 55 9.18 -3.26 11.72
CA THR A 55 8.69 -4.64 11.56
C THR A 55 7.29 -4.67 10.96
N PRO A 56 6.92 -5.76 10.27
CA PRO A 56 5.59 -5.90 9.67
C PRO A 56 4.44 -5.89 10.70
N ASP A 57 4.71 -6.26 11.95
CA ASP A 57 3.73 -6.31 13.04
C ASP A 57 3.37 -4.93 13.60
N ILE A 58 4.27 -3.95 13.52
CA ILE A 58 3.98 -2.58 13.95
C ILE A 58 3.26 -1.76 12.86
N CYS A 59 3.09 -2.31 11.67
CA CYS A 59 2.33 -1.69 10.59
C CYS A 59 0.82 -1.76 10.89
N LYS A 60 0.14 -0.61 10.88
CA LYS A 60 -1.30 -0.55 11.16
C LYS A 60 -2.11 -0.67 9.88
N ASP A 61 -3.22 -1.39 9.90
CA ASP A 61 -4.09 -1.50 8.73
C ASP A 61 -4.62 -0.13 8.27
N ASN A 62 -4.53 0.15 6.96
CA ASN A 62 -5.12 1.34 6.37
C ASN A 62 -6.53 1.01 5.86
N THR A 63 -7.49 0.87 6.76
CA THR A 63 -8.87 0.47 6.43
C THR A 63 -9.51 1.39 5.39
N ALA A 64 -9.31 2.71 5.52
CA ALA A 64 -9.82 3.68 4.56
C ALA A 64 -9.29 3.40 3.14
N LEU A 65 -7.96 3.24 3.01
CA LEU A 65 -7.34 2.97 1.73
C LEU A 65 -7.77 1.61 1.16
N ARG A 66 -7.91 0.57 1.99
CA ARG A 66 -8.42 -0.74 1.57
C ARG A 66 -9.84 -0.64 1.00
N THR A 67 -10.72 0.12 1.65
CA THR A 67 -12.08 0.37 1.15
C THR A 67 -12.04 1.10 -0.19
N THR A 68 -11.24 2.16 -0.32
CA THR A 68 -11.12 2.90 -1.59
C THR A 68 -10.55 2.03 -2.70
N VAL A 69 -9.54 1.20 -2.43
CA VAL A 69 -8.99 0.23 -3.38
C VAL A 69 -10.06 -0.77 -3.82
N ALA A 70 -10.88 -1.29 -2.90
CA ALA A 70 -11.96 -2.22 -3.22
C ALA A 70 -13.04 -1.56 -4.11
N VAL A 71 -13.42 -0.31 -3.82
CA VAL A 71 -14.35 0.45 -4.66
C VAL A 71 -13.75 0.70 -6.04
N PHE A 72 -12.49 1.13 -6.10
CA PHE A 72 -11.77 1.37 -7.36
C PHE A 72 -11.74 0.11 -8.24
N LEU A 73 -11.43 -1.06 -7.66
CA LEU A 73 -11.46 -2.34 -8.37
C LEU A 73 -12.86 -2.63 -8.94
N ARG A 74 -13.91 -2.51 -8.13
CA ARG A 74 -15.30 -2.75 -8.58
C ARG A 74 -15.72 -1.80 -9.70
N THR A 75 -15.27 -0.54 -9.66
CA THR A 75 -15.54 0.44 -10.71
C THR A 75 -14.76 0.11 -11.98
N ALA A 76 -13.49 -0.30 -11.86
CA ALA A 76 -12.66 -0.70 -12.99
C ALA A 76 -13.14 -2.00 -13.66
N GLU A 77 -13.73 -2.94 -12.92
CA GLU A 77 -14.33 -4.17 -13.45
C GLU A 77 -15.62 -3.95 -14.24
N LYS A 78 -16.31 -2.83 -14.01
CA LYS A 78 -17.56 -2.47 -14.71
C LYS A 78 -17.32 -1.66 -15.98
N LYS A 79 -16.07 -1.29 -16.25
CA LYS A 79 -15.65 -0.47 -17.38
C LYS A 79 -15.11 -1.36 -18.49
#